data_AF-A0A7G6A4D1-F1
#
_entry.id   AF-A0A7G6A4D1-F1
#
_cell.length_a   1.000
_cell.length_b   1.000
_cell.length_c   1.000
_cell.angle_alpha   90.00
_cell.angle_beta   90.00
_cell.angle_gamma   90.00
#
_symmetry.space_group_name_H-M   'P 1'
#
loop_
_entity.id
_entity.type
_entity.pdbx_description
1 polymer ?
#
loop_
_entity_poly.entity_id
_entity_poly.type
_entity_poly.pdbx_seq_one_letter_code
_entity_poly.pdbx_strand_id
1 'polypeptide(L)'
;MRALEFVQNDIRYLSLSLGENSHRPAPPAEVLARRYGDCKDKSLLLVTMLRALGLEADPVLVSVALHKNMGQYLPSPMLFDHAIVRLAIGGRTYFLDPTRQGQHGQLARLGQPLAGAEVLVVHPGSAGLDGIAYPPAPERQRRSEQVTVTAMDAPASLLVRSEYSGAGAETLRANSAMATQAEMKKSLGDAMARRYPEAQLVGDVVLRDDRERNVMVLESQFTVPRMFSESATAWTVDYNAVNMADLLQVPGAGQRSAPLTVPGYPYAVDYEMTLRLPESFAMREDSESRTVADPAFNGTRKITLGKRGLKLELQLNLLADRIEAARTVEFSRKLQAWDMQRAGTLRVFKADMQGTPVAPPNEEARQRAALVKLDQAVQDAERSGREPGRALCERARVRAHLGQAQDAIKDATRAVKLQDQADGLLACRAEVYLLTGRVAEAKADFTRVIARGQGEPATWFPGAAWPTCT
;
A
#
# COMPACT_ATOMS: atom_id res chain seq x y z
N MET A 1 -24.70 -21.44 -12.44
CA MET A 1 -24.62 -20.03 -12.86
C MET A 1 -25.98 -19.42 -13.12
N ARG A 2 -26.71 -19.78 -14.19
CA ARG A 2 -28.03 -19.17 -14.48
C ARG A 2 -29.01 -19.16 -13.29
N ALA A 3 -29.11 -20.24 -12.52
CA ALA A 3 -29.94 -20.28 -11.32
C ALA A 3 -29.47 -19.28 -10.24
N LEU A 4 -28.16 -19.15 -10.02
CA LEU A 4 -27.60 -18.17 -9.08
C LEU A 4 -27.90 -16.74 -9.54
N GLU A 5 -27.62 -16.44 -10.81
CA GLU A 5 -27.86 -15.11 -11.39
C GLU A 5 -29.34 -14.73 -11.33
N PHE A 6 -30.25 -15.66 -11.62
CA PHE A 6 -31.69 -15.43 -11.47
C PHE A 6 -32.06 -15.09 -10.02
N VAL A 7 -31.61 -15.89 -9.04
CA VAL A 7 -31.93 -15.61 -7.64
C VAL A 7 -31.31 -14.29 -7.18
N GLN A 8 -30.11 -13.93 -7.65
CA GLN A 8 -29.44 -12.67 -7.32
C GLN A 8 -30.17 -11.46 -7.90
N ASN A 9 -30.47 -11.49 -9.20
CA ASN A 9 -30.94 -10.32 -9.95
C ASN A 9 -32.47 -10.17 -9.97
N ASP A 10 -33.23 -11.28 -9.96
CA ASP A 10 -34.69 -11.27 -10.09
C ASP A 10 -35.45 -11.42 -8.76
N ILE A 11 -34.73 -11.62 -7.64
CA ILE A 11 -35.31 -11.68 -6.30
C ILE A 11 -34.67 -10.60 -5.43
N ARG A 12 -35.43 -9.56 -5.09
CA ARG A 12 -34.93 -8.42 -4.30
C ARG A 12 -34.60 -8.84 -2.86
N TYR A 13 -33.47 -8.39 -2.34
CA TYR A 13 -33.15 -8.59 -0.93
C TYR A 13 -34.05 -7.75 -0.03
N LEU A 14 -34.75 -8.38 0.91
CA LEU A 14 -35.55 -7.69 1.93
C LEU A 14 -35.62 -8.55 3.19
N SER A 15 -35.10 -8.02 4.31
CA SER A 15 -35.13 -8.72 5.60
C SER A 15 -36.37 -8.35 6.41
N LEU A 16 -37.16 -9.38 6.75
CA LEU A 16 -38.38 -9.29 7.55
C LEU A 16 -38.28 -10.28 8.73
N SER A 17 -37.43 -9.96 9.70
CA SER A 17 -37.01 -10.88 10.77
C SER A 17 -37.84 -10.75 12.05
N LEU A 18 -39.18 -10.87 11.96
CA LEU A 18 -40.07 -10.86 13.11
C LEU A 18 -40.54 -12.27 13.51
N GLY A 19 -40.47 -12.61 14.79
CA GLY A 19 -40.93 -13.91 15.31
C GLY A 19 -40.13 -15.08 14.72
N GLU A 20 -40.82 -16.17 14.35
CA GLU A 20 -40.19 -17.36 13.74
C GLU A 20 -39.46 -17.07 12.42
N ASN A 21 -39.89 -16.03 11.69
CA ASN A 21 -39.24 -15.60 10.45
C ASN A 21 -37.85 -15.02 10.67
N SER A 22 -37.41 -14.86 11.92
CA SER A 22 -36.00 -14.61 12.22
C SER A 22 -35.10 -15.78 11.77
N HIS A 23 -35.59 -17.03 11.85
CA HIS A 23 -34.79 -18.25 11.58
C HIS A 23 -35.37 -19.17 10.52
N ARG A 24 -36.71 -19.23 10.42
CA ARG A 24 -37.38 -20.09 9.45
C ARG A 24 -37.49 -19.38 8.10
N PRO A 25 -36.97 -19.95 7.00
CA PRO A 25 -37.15 -19.38 5.66
C PRO A 25 -38.60 -19.52 5.19
N ALA A 26 -39.05 -18.55 4.39
CA ALA A 26 -40.31 -18.62 3.67
C ALA A 26 -40.28 -19.74 2.60
N PRO A 27 -41.43 -20.33 2.25
CA PRO A 27 -41.49 -21.34 1.19
C PRO A 27 -40.96 -20.81 -0.15
N PRO A 28 -40.15 -21.58 -0.91
CA PRO A 28 -39.59 -21.15 -2.20
C PRO A 28 -40.63 -20.67 -3.22
N ALA A 29 -41.81 -21.31 -3.26
CA ALA A 29 -42.90 -20.90 -4.14
C ALA A 29 -43.42 -19.49 -3.82
N GLU A 30 -43.47 -19.12 -2.53
CA GLU A 30 -43.87 -17.79 -2.09
C GLU A 30 -42.81 -16.74 -2.43
N VAL A 31 -41.53 -17.04 -2.15
CA VAL A 31 -40.39 -16.17 -2.49
C VAL A 31 -40.35 -15.90 -3.99
N LEU A 32 -40.57 -16.93 -4.82
CA LEU A 32 -40.63 -16.83 -6.26
C LEU A 32 -41.82 -15.98 -6.74
N ALA A 33 -43.00 -16.13 -6.11
CA ALA A 33 -44.18 -15.35 -6.46
C ALA A 33 -44.02 -13.86 -6.10
N ARG A 34 -43.54 -13.56 -4.90
CA ARG A 34 -43.41 -12.18 -4.39
C ARG A 34 -42.15 -11.44 -4.86
N ARG A 35 -41.15 -12.17 -5.39
CA ARG A 35 -39.89 -11.62 -5.91
C ARG A 35 -39.03 -10.87 -4.88
N TYR A 36 -39.14 -11.24 -3.61
CA TYR A 36 -38.23 -10.75 -2.56
C TYR A 36 -38.05 -11.77 -1.43
N GLY A 37 -36.93 -11.65 -0.73
CA GLY A 37 -36.60 -12.44 0.47
C GLY A 37 -35.23 -12.06 1.02
N ASP A 38 -34.88 -12.56 2.20
CA ASP A 38 -33.56 -12.37 2.81
C ASP A 38 -32.61 -13.54 2.50
N CYS A 39 -31.50 -13.65 3.25
CA CYS A 39 -30.44 -14.62 2.99
C CYS A 39 -30.92 -16.07 3.04
N LYS A 40 -31.75 -16.43 4.03
CA LYS A 40 -32.29 -17.79 4.16
C LYS A 40 -33.34 -18.10 3.11
N ASP A 41 -34.20 -17.13 2.77
CA ASP A 41 -35.22 -17.27 1.73
C ASP A 41 -34.59 -17.50 0.35
N LYS A 42 -33.62 -16.66 -0.01
CA LYS A 42 -32.91 -16.74 -1.30
C LYS A 42 -32.04 -18.00 -1.38
N SER A 43 -31.40 -18.41 -0.28
CA SER A 43 -30.65 -19.67 -0.21
C SER A 43 -31.53 -20.89 -0.36
N LEU A 44 -32.68 -20.94 0.31
CA LEU A 44 -33.61 -22.07 0.17
C LEU A 44 -34.20 -22.14 -1.25
N LEU A 45 -34.54 -20.99 -1.86
CA LEU A 45 -34.98 -20.93 -3.25
C LEU A 45 -33.89 -21.47 -4.21
N LEU A 46 -32.64 -21.03 -4.05
CA LEU A 46 -31.54 -21.50 -4.89
C LEU A 46 -31.28 -23.01 -4.73
N VAL A 47 -31.25 -23.52 -3.49
CA VAL A 47 -31.12 -24.97 -3.22
C VAL A 47 -32.23 -25.75 -3.91
N THR A 48 -33.48 -25.26 -3.82
CA THR A 48 -34.63 -25.92 -4.45
C THR A 48 -34.48 -25.98 -5.96
N MET A 49 -34.07 -24.89 -6.60
CA MET A 49 -33.81 -24.84 -8.04
C MET A 49 -32.67 -25.76 -8.46
N LEU A 50 -31.56 -25.79 -7.71
CA LEU A 50 -30.40 -26.63 -8.03
C LEU A 50 -30.73 -28.12 -7.88
N ARG A 51 -31.44 -28.51 -6.82
CA ARG A 51 -31.90 -29.90 -6.63
C ARG A 51 -32.88 -30.33 -7.71
N ALA A 52 -33.78 -29.45 -8.15
CA ALA A 52 -34.67 -29.73 -9.28
C ALA A 52 -33.92 -29.93 -10.62
N LEU A 53 -32.70 -29.38 -10.74
CA LEU A 53 -31.79 -29.62 -11.87
C LEU A 53 -30.92 -30.88 -11.69
N GLY A 54 -31.13 -31.68 -10.64
CA GLY A 54 -30.37 -32.89 -10.35
C GLY A 54 -28.99 -32.64 -9.73
N LEU A 55 -28.75 -31.45 -9.18
CA LEU A 55 -27.48 -31.09 -8.55
C LEU A 55 -27.54 -31.29 -7.03
N GLU A 56 -26.44 -31.76 -6.45
CA GLU A 56 -26.28 -31.86 -5.00
C GLU A 56 -26.01 -30.45 -4.44
N ALA A 57 -26.98 -29.93 -3.69
CA ALA A 57 -26.89 -28.62 -3.07
C ALA A 57 -27.53 -28.60 -1.69
N ASP A 58 -26.94 -27.85 -0.76
CA ASP A 58 -27.39 -27.76 0.63
C ASP A 58 -27.35 -26.34 1.16
N PRO A 59 -28.28 -25.97 2.07
CA PRO A 59 -28.16 -24.72 2.82
C PRO A 59 -26.89 -24.75 3.68
N VAL A 60 -26.25 -23.59 3.81
CA VAL A 60 -25.06 -23.39 4.62
C VAL A 60 -25.27 -22.19 5.52
N LEU A 61 -25.01 -22.35 6.81
CA LEU A 61 -25.01 -21.27 7.78
C LEU A 61 -23.57 -20.80 8.00
N VAL A 62 -23.36 -19.48 8.02
CA VAL A 62 -22.05 -18.85 8.19
C VAL A 62 -22.18 -17.60 9.06
N SER A 63 -21.11 -17.23 9.75
CA SER A 63 -20.98 -15.91 10.36
C SER A 63 -20.01 -15.06 9.54
N VAL A 64 -20.54 -14.01 8.94
CA VAL A 64 -19.73 -12.96 8.29
C VAL A 64 -18.95 -12.17 9.35
N ALA A 65 -19.51 -12.01 10.55
CA ALA A 65 -18.86 -11.25 11.62
C ALA A 65 -17.71 -12.00 12.30
N LEU A 66 -17.93 -13.27 12.69
CA LEU A 66 -16.92 -14.08 13.37
C LEU A 66 -15.91 -14.68 12.38
N HIS A 67 -16.37 -15.08 11.20
CA HIS A 67 -15.62 -15.77 10.14
C HIS A 67 -15.07 -17.15 10.56
N LYS A 68 -14.38 -17.26 11.71
CA LYS A 68 -13.80 -18.50 12.27
C LYS A 68 -13.89 -18.54 13.80
N ASN A 69 -13.34 -19.61 14.38
CA ASN A 69 -13.25 -19.90 15.82
C ASN A 69 -14.62 -20.10 16.49
N MET A 70 -15.64 -20.50 15.72
CA MET A 70 -16.98 -20.73 16.22
C MET A 70 -17.02 -21.87 17.24
N GLY A 71 -16.12 -22.85 17.10
CA GLY A 71 -15.96 -23.95 18.07
C GLY A 71 -15.51 -23.52 19.47
N GLN A 72 -15.11 -22.25 19.67
CA GLN A 72 -14.80 -21.70 21.00
C GLN A 72 -16.05 -21.20 21.75
N TYR A 73 -17.20 -21.14 21.07
CA TYR A 73 -18.47 -20.72 21.65
C TYR A 73 -19.34 -21.93 21.97
N LEU A 74 -20.25 -21.75 22.94
CA LEU A 74 -21.30 -22.73 23.17
C LEU A 74 -22.22 -22.83 21.94
N PRO A 75 -22.69 -24.04 21.57
CA PRO A 75 -23.62 -24.20 20.46
C PRO A 75 -24.84 -23.28 20.61
N SER A 76 -25.07 -22.44 19.61
CA SER A 76 -26.19 -21.50 19.60
C SER A 76 -26.60 -21.16 18.16
N PRO A 77 -27.90 -21.06 17.86
CA PRO A 77 -28.37 -20.61 16.55
C PRO A 77 -27.98 -19.15 16.26
N MET A 78 -27.66 -18.37 17.30
CA MET A 78 -27.24 -16.97 17.19
C MET A 78 -25.80 -16.79 16.69
N LEU A 79 -25.04 -17.87 16.56
CA LEU A 79 -23.67 -17.80 16.06
C LEU A 79 -23.61 -17.59 14.54
N PHE A 80 -24.70 -17.77 13.80
CA PHE A 80 -24.74 -17.60 12.36
C PHE A 80 -25.56 -16.35 12.01
N ASP A 81 -24.95 -15.40 11.32
CA ASP A 81 -25.58 -14.14 10.91
C ASP A 81 -25.97 -14.13 9.42
N HIS A 82 -25.63 -15.18 8.67
CA HIS A 82 -25.87 -15.27 7.24
C HIS A 82 -26.11 -16.71 6.75
N ALA A 83 -26.77 -16.84 5.60
CA ALA A 83 -27.09 -18.12 4.97
C ALA A 83 -26.75 -18.10 3.46
N ILE A 84 -26.02 -19.13 3.02
CA ILE A 84 -25.56 -19.33 1.64
C ILE A 84 -25.84 -20.77 1.18
N VAL A 85 -25.28 -21.19 0.04
CA VAL A 85 -25.53 -22.51 -0.57
C VAL A 85 -24.22 -23.25 -0.87
N ARG A 86 -24.10 -24.50 -0.44
CA ARG A 86 -23.11 -25.45 -0.93
C ARG A 86 -23.61 -26.07 -2.23
N LEU A 87 -22.77 -26.16 -3.26
CA LEU A 87 -23.03 -26.87 -4.51
C LEU A 87 -21.88 -27.82 -4.81
N ALA A 88 -22.17 -29.12 -4.91
CA ALA A 88 -21.22 -30.12 -5.40
C ALA A 88 -21.50 -30.41 -6.89
N ILE A 89 -20.51 -30.17 -7.75
CA ILE A 89 -20.62 -30.40 -9.19
C ILE A 89 -19.25 -30.72 -9.80
N GLY A 90 -19.16 -31.78 -10.61
CA GLY A 90 -17.92 -32.17 -11.28
C GLY A 90 -16.75 -32.46 -10.33
N GLY A 91 -17.04 -33.06 -9.17
CA GLY A 91 -16.04 -33.36 -8.13
C GLY A 91 -15.50 -32.14 -7.38
N ARG A 92 -16.13 -30.96 -7.54
CA ARG A 92 -15.76 -29.72 -6.86
C ARG A 92 -16.92 -29.19 -6.03
N THR A 93 -16.59 -28.61 -4.89
CA THR A 93 -17.53 -27.93 -4.00
C THR A 93 -17.41 -26.43 -4.20
N TYR A 94 -18.54 -25.76 -4.37
CA TYR A 94 -18.66 -24.30 -4.46
C TYR A 94 -19.57 -23.79 -3.35
N PHE A 95 -19.24 -22.62 -2.80
CA PHE A 95 -20.10 -21.89 -1.89
C PHE A 95 -20.65 -20.66 -2.62
N LEU A 96 -21.97 -20.62 -2.77
CA LEU A 96 -22.68 -19.62 -3.56
C LEU A 96 -23.52 -18.75 -2.64
N ASP A 97 -23.31 -17.44 -2.69
CA ASP A 97 -24.11 -16.49 -1.93
C ASP A 97 -25.16 -15.84 -2.84
N PRO A 98 -26.44 -16.23 -2.74
CA PRO A 98 -27.51 -15.71 -3.59
C PRO A 98 -27.90 -14.26 -3.25
N THR A 99 -27.33 -13.66 -2.20
CA THR A 99 -27.60 -12.28 -1.78
C THR A 99 -26.64 -11.27 -2.39
N ARG A 100 -25.53 -11.73 -2.97
CA ARG A 100 -24.56 -10.90 -3.70
C ARG A 100 -25.12 -10.42 -5.03
N GLN A 101 -24.47 -9.42 -5.59
CA GLN A 101 -24.78 -8.84 -6.90
C GLN A 101 -23.53 -8.82 -7.77
N GLY A 102 -23.72 -8.72 -9.09
CA GLY A 102 -22.62 -8.56 -10.05
C GLY A 102 -21.81 -9.83 -10.31
N GLN A 103 -22.27 -11.01 -9.88
CA GLN A 103 -21.60 -12.28 -10.17
C GLN A 103 -22.05 -12.83 -11.53
N HIS A 104 -21.10 -13.11 -12.42
CA HIS A 104 -21.36 -13.66 -13.75
C HIS A 104 -20.26 -14.63 -14.19
N GLY A 105 -20.47 -15.30 -15.32
CA GLY A 105 -19.43 -16.08 -15.98
C GLY A 105 -19.32 -17.49 -15.44
N GLN A 106 -18.11 -17.92 -15.06
CA GLN A 106 -17.82 -19.30 -14.65
C GLN A 106 -17.75 -19.43 -13.12
N LEU A 107 -18.30 -20.52 -12.57
CA LEU A 107 -18.25 -20.82 -11.13
C LEU A 107 -16.83 -20.75 -10.55
N ALA A 108 -15.84 -21.23 -11.31
CA ALA A 108 -14.43 -21.25 -10.89
C ALA A 108 -13.76 -19.87 -10.82
N ARG A 109 -14.43 -18.81 -11.29
CA ARG A 109 -13.93 -17.43 -11.32
C ARG A 109 -14.72 -16.49 -10.41
N LEU A 110 -15.74 -16.99 -9.72
CA LEU A 110 -16.52 -16.20 -8.77
C LEU A 110 -15.63 -15.71 -7.63
N GLY A 111 -15.89 -14.48 -7.20
CA GLY A 111 -15.27 -13.89 -6.02
C GLY A 111 -15.58 -14.71 -4.77
N GLN A 112 -14.60 -14.84 -3.88
CA GLN A 112 -14.68 -15.70 -2.70
C GLN A 112 -14.54 -14.89 -1.39
N PRO A 113 -15.45 -13.95 -1.09
CA PRO A 113 -15.36 -13.08 0.09
C PRO A 113 -15.43 -13.84 1.42
N LEU A 114 -16.01 -15.04 1.41
CA LEU A 114 -16.14 -15.91 2.59
C LEU A 114 -15.06 -17.00 2.63
N ALA A 115 -14.02 -16.90 1.81
CA ALA A 115 -12.91 -17.83 1.84
C ALA A 115 -12.29 -17.89 3.24
N GLY A 116 -11.99 -19.11 3.69
CA GLY A 116 -11.46 -19.38 5.01
C GLY A 116 -12.52 -19.45 6.12
N ALA A 117 -13.78 -19.12 5.87
CA ALA A 117 -14.81 -19.14 6.91
C ALA A 117 -15.12 -20.57 7.39
N GLU A 118 -15.41 -20.71 8.68
CA GLU A 118 -16.06 -21.90 9.23
C GLU A 118 -17.57 -21.83 8.95
N VAL A 119 -18.14 -22.96 8.56
CA VAL A 119 -19.54 -23.03 8.12
C VAL A 119 -20.22 -24.27 8.66
N LEU A 120 -21.54 -24.21 8.81
CA LEU A 120 -22.36 -25.38 9.10
C LEU A 120 -23.17 -25.76 7.86
N VAL A 121 -22.82 -26.89 7.23
CA VAL A 121 -23.59 -27.46 6.12
C VAL A 121 -24.80 -28.17 6.71
N VAL A 122 -26.01 -27.74 6.31
CA VAL A 122 -27.27 -28.33 6.75
C VAL A 122 -27.57 -29.57 5.90
N HIS A 123 -26.89 -30.66 6.25
CA HIS A 123 -26.98 -31.96 5.59
C HIS A 123 -27.07 -33.10 6.63
N PRO A 124 -27.86 -34.17 6.44
CA PRO A 124 -28.01 -35.25 7.43
C PRO A 124 -26.71 -35.94 7.84
N GLY A 125 -25.73 -35.98 6.94
CA GLY A 125 -24.39 -36.54 7.22
C GLY A 125 -23.41 -35.57 7.86
N SER A 126 -23.82 -34.34 8.18
CA SER A 126 -22.95 -33.34 8.80
C SER A 126 -22.77 -33.63 10.29
N ALA A 127 -21.52 -33.76 10.75
CA ALA A 127 -21.17 -34.07 12.13
C ALA A 127 -20.49 -32.90 12.87
N GLY A 128 -20.30 -31.75 12.21
CA GLY A 128 -19.59 -30.60 12.76
C GLY A 128 -19.50 -29.44 11.77
N LEU A 129 -18.66 -28.47 12.10
CA LEU A 129 -18.33 -27.36 11.20
C LEU A 129 -17.43 -27.85 10.06
N ASP A 130 -17.66 -27.32 8.88
CA ASP A 130 -16.81 -27.44 7.69
C ASP A 130 -16.08 -26.10 7.45
N GLY A 131 -15.18 -26.05 6.46
CA GLY A 131 -14.42 -24.84 6.10
C GLY A 131 -14.51 -24.50 4.62
N ILE A 132 -14.66 -23.22 4.31
CA ILE A 132 -14.50 -22.72 2.95
C ILE A 132 -13.00 -22.62 2.65
N ALA A 133 -12.51 -23.38 1.67
CA ALA A 133 -11.11 -23.34 1.29
C ALA A 133 -10.72 -21.98 0.67
N TYR A 134 -9.48 -21.54 0.91
CA TYR A 134 -8.92 -20.40 0.19
C TYR A 134 -8.67 -20.75 -1.29
N PRO A 135 -8.87 -19.80 -2.22
CA PRO A 135 -8.52 -20.03 -3.61
C PRO A 135 -7.00 -20.24 -3.76
N PRO A 136 -6.55 -21.04 -4.75
CA PRO A 136 -5.13 -21.32 -4.95
C PRO A 136 -4.33 -20.09 -5.40
N ALA A 137 -5.00 -19.08 -5.96
CA ALA A 137 -4.40 -17.81 -6.33
C ALA A 137 -5.20 -16.67 -5.67
N PRO A 138 -4.53 -15.63 -5.13
CA PRO A 138 -5.22 -14.47 -4.59
C PRO A 138 -5.96 -13.72 -5.68
N GLU A 139 -7.08 -13.11 -5.32
CA GLU A 139 -7.68 -12.07 -6.15
C GLU A 139 -6.72 -10.88 -6.27
N ARG A 140 -6.81 -10.17 -7.39
CA ARG A 140 -5.89 -9.08 -7.72
C ARG A 140 -6.61 -7.79 -8.09
N GLN A 141 -6.05 -6.68 -7.62
CA GLN A 141 -6.35 -5.34 -8.11
C GLN A 141 -5.09 -4.66 -8.62
N ARG A 142 -5.16 -4.06 -9.81
CA ARG A 142 -4.05 -3.30 -10.39
C ARG A 142 -4.50 -1.89 -10.70
N ARG A 143 -3.71 -0.91 -10.30
CA ARG A 143 -3.90 0.48 -10.71
C ARG A 143 -2.66 0.97 -11.44
N SER A 144 -2.83 1.59 -12.60
CA SER A 144 -1.76 2.26 -13.33
C SER A 144 -2.10 3.71 -13.61
N GLU A 145 -1.10 4.58 -13.45
CA GLU A 145 -1.17 6.01 -13.71
C GLU A 145 -0.09 6.36 -14.74
N GLN A 146 -0.49 6.76 -15.94
CA GLN A 146 0.42 7.22 -16.99
C GLN A 146 0.35 8.73 -17.09
N VAL A 147 1.41 9.39 -16.63
CA VAL A 147 1.58 10.83 -16.72
C VAL A 147 2.44 11.16 -17.93
N THR A 148 1.96 12.09 -18.76
CA THR A 148 2.71 12.65 -19.88
C THR A 148 2.83 14.16 -19.72
N VAL A 149 4.07 14.65 -19.75
CA VAL A 149 4.42 16.06 -19.57
C VAL A 149 5.12 16.54 -20.85
N THR A 150 4.52 17.51 -21.53
CA THR A 150 5.09 18.09 -22.76
C THR A 150 6.02 19.28 -22.46
N ALA A 151 5.73 20.05 -21.41
CA ALA A 151 6.57 21.08 -20.85
C ALA A 151 6.30 21.19 -19.33
N MET A 152 7.30 21.64 -18.56
CA MET A 152 7.19 21.67 -17.09
C MET A 152 6.21 22.71 -16.55
N ASP A 153 5.90 23.73 -17.35
CA ASP A 153 4.95 24.82 -17.09
C ASP A 153 3.58 24.59 -17.78
N ALA A 154 3.43 23.50 -18.54
CA ALA A 154 2.19 23.14 -19.20
C ALA A 154 1.38 22.12 -18.38
N PRO A 155 0.05 22.06 -18.54
CA PRO A 155 -0.76 21.02 -17.93
C PRO A 155 -0.32 19.61 -18.33
N ALA A 156 -0.20 18.72 -17.36
CA ALA A 156 0.11 17.31 -17.62
C ALA A 156 -1.15 16.52 -18.01
N SER A 157 -1.01 15.54 -18.89
CA SER A 157 -2.05 14.54 -19.17
C SER A 157 -1.84 13.32 -18.27
N LEU A 158 -2.87 12.89 -17.57
CA LEU A 158 -2.86 11.72 -16.69
C LEU A 158 -3.94 10.73 -17.14
N LEU A 159 -3.54 9.52 -17.52
CA LEU A 159 -4.43 8.39 -17.74
C LEU A 159 -4.38 7.46 -16.53
N VAL A 160 -5.51 7.24 -15.88
CA VAL A 160 -5.67 6.32 -14.75
C VAL A 160 -6.44 5.10 -15.22
N ARG A 161 -5.89 3.91 -15.01
CA ARG A 161 -6.55 2.63 -15.29
C ARG A 161 -6.53 1.77 -14.04
N SER A 162 -7.70 1.31 -13.61
CA SER A 162 -7.87 0.38 -12.49
C SER A 162 -8.52 -0.91 -12.98
N GLU A 163 -7.89 -2.04 -12.72
CA GLU A 163 -8.36 -3.38 -13.05
C GLU A 163 -8.65 -4.14 -11.77
N TYR A 164 -9.83 -4.75 -11.71
CA TYR A 164 -10.34 -5.50 -10.58
C TYR A 164 -10.66 -6.92 -11.05
N SER A 165 -10.34 -7.92 -10.25
CA SER A 165 -10.73 -9.32 -10.46
C SER A 165 -11.53 -9.85 -9.27
N GLY A 166 -12.23 -10.98 -9.45
CA GLY A 166 -12.93 -11.66 -8.35
C GLY A 166 -14.00 -10.78 -7.69
N ALA A 167 -14.04 -10.76 -6.35
CA ALA A 167 -15.01 -10.02 -5.58
C ALA A 167 -14.92 -8.50 -5.81
N GLY A 168 -13.72 -7.97 -6.10
CA GLY A 168 -13.52 -6.57 -6.48
C GLY A 168 -14.21 -6.22 -7.80
N ALA A 169 -14.13 -7.12 -8.80
CA ALA A 169 -14.81 -6.94 -10.09
C ALA A 169 -16.33 -6.96 -9.92
N GLU A 170 -16.84 -7.91 -9.16
CA GLU A 170 -18.28 -8.04 -8.86
C GLU A 170 -18.84 -6.81 -8.16
N THR A 171 -18.10 -6.29 -7.17
CA THR A 171 -18.47 -5.08 -6.43
C THR A 171 -18.50 -3.86 -7.35
N LEU A 172 -17.48 -3.67 -8.18
CA LEU A 172 -17.44 -2.58 -9.15
C LEU A 172 -18.58 -2.70 -10.17
N ARG A 173 -18.88 -3.91 -10.64
CA ARG A 173 -19.96 -4.18 -11.58
C ARG A 173 -21.33 -3.84 -10.97
N ALA A 174 -21.60 -4.26 -9.75
CA ALA A 174 -22.84 -3.95 -9.05
C ALA A 174 -22.99 -2.44 -8.80
N ASN A 175 -21.94 -1.79 -8.30
CA ASN A 175 -21.98 -0.36 -7.99
C ASN A 175 -22.11 0.51 -9.26
N SER A 176 -21.42 0.15 -10.34
CA SER A 176 -21.48 0.91 -11.60
C SER A 176 -22.81 0.77 -12.33
N ALA A 177 -23.55 -0.33 -12.13
CA ALA A 177 -24.90 -0.47 -12.67
C ALA A 177 -25.91 0.51 -12.04
N MET A 178 -25.60 1.02 -10.85
CA MET A 178 -26.44 1.98 -10.11
C MET A 178 -25.96 3.43 -10.24
N ALA A 179 -24.76 3.66 -10.76
CA ALA A 179 -24.15 4.99 -10.82
C ALA A 179 -24.29 5.63 -12.20
N THR A 180 -24.64 6.90 -12.23
CA THR A 180 -24.62 7.70 -13.46
C THR A 180 -23.20 8.12 -13.83
N GLN A 181 -22.97 8.44 -15.11
CA GLN A 181 -21.69 9.03 -15.55
C GLN A 181 -21.34 10.31 -14.76
N ALA A 182 -22.33 11.15 -14.42
CA ALA A 182 -22.09 12.37 -13.65
C ALA A 182 -21.58 12.08 -12.23
N GLU A 183 -22.18 11.10 -11.53
CA GLU A 183 -21.75 10.68 -10.19
C GLU A 183 -20.36 10.07 -10.20
N MET A 184 -20.05 9.22 -11.20
CA MET A 184 -18.72 8.65 -11.36
C MET A 184 -17.67 9.74 -11.62
N LYS A 185 -17.95 10.67 -12.53
CA LYS A 185 -17.05 11.81 -12.81
C LYS A 185 -16.79 12.65 -11.56
N LYS A 186 -17.84 12.95 -10.80
CA LYS A 186 -17.72 13.70 -9.54
C LYS A 186 -16.85 12.94 -8.54
N SER A 187 -17.14 11.67 -8.28
CA SER A 187 -16.39 10.86 -7.31
C SER A 187 -14.90 10.75 -7.66
N LEU A 188 -14.58 10.47 -8.93
CA LEU A 188 -13.20 10.37 -9.42
C LEU A 188 -12.51 11.74 -9.46
N GLY A 189 -13.24 12.80 -9.84
CA GLY A 189 -12.78 14.18 -9.82
C GLY A 189 -12.41 14.63 -8.41
N ASP A 190 -13.30 14.45 -7.43
CA ASP A 190 -13.08 14.78 -6.02
C ASP A 190 -11.90 13.99 -5.45
N ALA A 191 -11.76 12.71 -5.82
CA ALA A 191 -10.62 11.89 -5.42
C ALA A 191 -9.30 12.40 -5.99
N MET A 192 -9.27 12.81 -7.27
CA MET A 192 -8.07 13.37 -7.90
C MET A 192 -7.75 14.77 -7.37
N ALA A 193 -8.76 15.60 -7.12
CA ALA A 193 -8.62 16.95 -6.59
C ALA A 193 -7.97 17.00 -5.20
N ARG A 194 -8.17 15.97 -4.37
CA ARG A 194 -7.46 15.83 -3.08
C ARG A 194 -5.94 15.71 -3.23
N ARG A 195 -5.45 15.17 -4.35
CA ARG A 195 -4.01 15.07 -4.66
C ARG A 195 -3.53 16.23 -5.53
N TYR A 196 -4.36 16.66 -6.50
CA TYR A 196 -4.07 17.75 -7.42
C TYR A 196 -5.28 18.69 -7.52
N PRO A 197 -5.33 19.78 -6.74
CA PRO A 197 -6.53 20.62 -6.58
C PRO A 197 -7.19 21.13 -7.87
N GLU A 198 -6.42 21.31 -8.95
CA GLU A 198 -6.93 21.77 -10.26
C GLU A 198 -7.07 20.66 -11.31
N ALA A 199 -6.95 19.40 -10.92
CA ALA A 199 -7.15 18.30 -11.86
C ALA A 199 -8.57 18.31 -12.40
N GLN A 200 -8.69 18.25 -13.72
CA GLN A 200 -9.96 18.21 -14.44
C GLN A 200 -10.08 16.89 -15.17
N LEU A 201 -11.20 16.20 -14.98
CA LEU A 201 -11.51 14.97 -15.70
C LEU A 201 -11.87 15.32 -17.15
N VAL A 202 -11.29 14.59 -18.10
CA VAL A 202 -11.48 14.77 -19.54
C VAL A 202 -12.30 13.60 -20.10
N GLY A 203 -13.35 13.92 -20.86
CA GLY A 203 -14.20 12.92 -21.49
C GLY A 203 -15.11 12.17 -20.52
N ASP A 204 -15.51 10.96 -20.91
CA ASP A 204 -16.33 10.05 -20.11
C ASP A 204 -15.48 9.02 -19.37
N VAL A 205 -16.03 8.49 -18.28
CA VAL A 205 -15.41 7.38 -17.55
C VAL A 205 -15.70 6.09 -18.31
N VAL A 206 -14.63 5.38 -18.70
CA VAL A 206 -14.75 4.15 -19.50
C VAL A 206 -14.76 2.94 -18.57
N LEU A 207 -15.82 2.15 -18.66
CA LEU A 207 -15.95 0.86 -17.98
C LEU A 207 -15.91 -0.27 -19.01
N ARG A 208 -15.15 -1.33 -18.72
CA ARG A 208 -15.13 -2.57 -19.50
C ARG A 208 -15.37 -3.75 -18.59
N ASP A 209 -16.34 -4.58 -18.95
CA ASP A 209 -16.75 -5.76 -18.20
C ASP A 209 -16.38 -7.03 -18.99
N ASP A 210 -15.38 -7.76 -18.51
CA ASP A 210 -15.07 -9.10 -18.98
C ASP A 210 -15.67 -10.13 -18.03
N ARG A 211 -16.89 -10.56 -18.35
CA ARG A 211 -17.66 -11.50 -17.52
C ARG A 211 -17.08 -12.90 -17.52
N GLU A 212 -16.41 -13.31 -18.59
CA GLU A 212 -15.81 -14.65 -18.67
C GLU A 212 -14.60 -14.79 -17.74
N ARG A 213 -13.76 -13.75 -17.70
CA ARG A 213 -12.59 -13.69 -16.80
C ARG A 213 -12.91 -13.16 -15.40
N ASN A 214 -14.13 -12.68 -15.19
CA ASN A 214 -14.56 -11.92 -14.00
C ASN A 214 -13.61 -10.75 -13.69
N VAL A 215 -13.43 -9.88 -14.69
CA VAL A 215 -12.57 -8.70 -14.60
C VAL A 215 -13.35 -7.45 -14.99
N MET A 216 -13.22 -6.40 -14.18
CA MET A 216 -13.71 -5.06 -14.49
C MET A 216 -12.54 -4.11 -14.66
N VAL A 217 -12.59 -3.28 -15.71
CA VAL A 217 -11.62 -2.21 -15.95
C VAL A 217 -12.34 -0.87 -15.90
N LEU A 218 -11.80 0.04 -15.10
CA LEU A 218 -12.20 1.43 -14.99
C LEU A 218 -11.07 2.32 -15.51
N GLU A 219 -11.35 3.19 -16.47
CA GLU A 219 -10.38 4.09 -17.06
C GLU A 219 -10.90 5.53 -17.08
N SER A 220 -10.04 6.47 -16.68
CA SER A 220 -10.34 7.90 -16.66
C SER A 220 -9.12 8.72 -17.05
N GLN A 221 -9.35 9.83 -17.73
CA GLN A 221 -8.31 10.76 -18.16
C GLN A 221 -8.47 12.09 -17.44
N PHE A 222 -7.35 12.72 -17.11
CA PHE A 222 -7.31 14.02 -16.48
C PHE A 222 -6.30 14.94 -17.17
N THR A 223 -6.62 16.23 -17.18
CA THR A 223 -5.64 17.32 -17.36
C THR A 223 -5.30 17.88 -15.98
N VAL A 224 -4.02 18.04 -15.69
CA VAL A 224 -3.52 18.47 -14.38
C VAL A 224 -2.63 19.70 -14.55
N PRO A 225 -3.16 20.92 -14.41
CA PRO A 225 -2.41 22.16 -14.64
C PRO A 225 -1.18 22.33 -13.75
N ARG A 226 -1.29 22.02 -12.45
CA ARG A 226 -0.19 22.13 -11.48
C ARG A 226 0.14 20.76 -10.88
N MET A 227 0.68 19.88 -11.71
CA MET A 227 1.10 18.55 -11.25
C MET A 227 2.39 18.59 -10.40
N PHE A 228 3.27 19.54 -10.69
CA PHE A 228 4.55 19.67 -10.02
C PHE A 228 4.55 20.84 -9.06
N SER A 229 5.18 20.63 -7.89
CA SER A 229 5.67 21.73 -7.05
C SER A 229 7.11 22.03 -7.44
N GLU A 230 7.45 23.30 -7.63
CA GLU A 230 8.78 23.72 -8.05
C GLU A 230 9.60 24.25 -6.87
N SER A 231 10.88 23.88 -6.84
CA SER A 231 11.88 24.45 -5.96
C SER A 231 13.06 25.01 -6.77
N ALA A 232 14.03 25.62 -6.09
CA ALA A 232 15.23 26.13 -6.75
C ALA A 232 16.00 25.05 -7.54
N THR A 233 15.96 23.79 -7.12
CA THR A 233 16.81 22.72 -7.67
C THR A 233 16.05 21.55 -8.31
N ALA A 234 14.76 21.42 -8.07
CA ALA A 234 13.97 20.29 -8.55
C ALA A 234 12.49 20.61 -8.67
N TRP A 235 11.80 19.85 -9.52
CA TRP A 235 10.36 19.67 -9.45
C TRP A 235 10.04 18.42 -8.64
N THR A 236 8.92 18.47 -7.93
CA THR A 236 8.41 17.38 -7.12
C THR A 236 7.00 17.01 -7.55
N VAL A 237 6.74 15.71 -7.72
CA VAL A 237 5.42 15.17 -8.04
C VAL A 237 4.99 14.19 -6.97
N ASP A 238 3.79 14.38 -6.43
CA ASP A 238 3.26 13.50 -5.41
C ASP A 238 2.70 12.23 -6.02
N TYR A 239 2.82 11.12 -5.30
CA TYR A 239 2.15 9.86 -5.60
C TYR A 239 1.37 9.35 -4.38
N ASN A 240 0.25 8.67 -4.66
CA ASN A 240 -0.56 8.05 -3.63
C ASN A 240 -1.24 6.80 -4.20
N ALA A 241 -0.78 5.63 -3.80
CA ALA A 241 -1.36 4.33 -4.16
C ALA A 241 -2.64 4.07 -3.36
N VAL A 242 -3.71 4.81 -3.68
CA VAL A 242 -4.99 4.76 -2.97
C VAL A 242 -5.66 3.37 -3.01
N ASN A 243 -5.34 2.53 -4.01
CA ASN A 243 -5.83 1.15 -4.08
C ASN A 243 -5.19 0.23 -3.03
N MET A 244 -4.16 0.68 -2.33
CA MET A 244 -3.50 -0.04 -1.24
C MET A 244 -3.88 0.50 0.14
N ALA A 245 -4.64 1.60 0.20
CA ALA A 245 -5.13 2.15 1.45
C ALA A 245 -6.19 1.23 2.07
N ASP A 246 -6.29 1.23 3.40
CA ASP A 246 -7.34 0.56 4.18
C ASP A 246 -7.43 -0.97 4.07
N LEU A 247 -6.54 -1.63 3.30
CA LEU A 247 -6.44 -3.08 3.24
C LEU A 247 -6.01 -3.72 4.56
N LEU A 248 -5.21 -2.98 5.33
CA LEU A 248 -4.69 -3.37 6.62
C LEU A 248 -4.97 -2.21 7.58
N GLN A 249 -5.94 -2.40 8.47
CA GLN A 249 -6.23 -1.45 9.54
C GLN A 249 -5.92 -2.10 10.88
N VAL A 250 -5.09 -1.43 11.68
CA VAL A 250 -4.84 -1.84 13.06
C VAL A 250 -5.63 -0.93 13.99
N PRO A 251 -6.63 -1.44 14.71
CA PRO A 251 -7.23 -0.71 15.82
C PRO A 251 -6.12 -0.33 16.82
N GLY A 252 -6.18 0.88 17.38
CA GLY A 252 -5.07 1.59 18.05
C GLY A 252 -4.14 0.80 19.00
N ALA A 253 -3.01 1.44 19.34
CA ALA A 253 -1.75 0.86 19.82
C ALA A 253 -1.73 0.13 21.19
N GLY A 254 -2.87 -0.32 21.72
CA GLY A 254 -2.92 -1.13 22.94
C GLY A 254 -2.48 -2.58 22.70
N GLN A 255 -1.90 -3.21 23.73
CA GLN A 255 -1.74 -4.66 23.71
C GLN A 255 -3.11 -5.33 23.55
N ARG A 256 -3.24 -6.19 22.55
CA ARG A 256 -4.48 -6.94 22.31
C ARG A 256 -4.43 -8.26 23.06
N SER A 257 -5.59 -8.71 23.52
CA SER A 257 -5.80 -10.06 24.06
C SER A 257 -6.27 -11.06 23.00
N ALA A 258 -6.71 -10.57 21.83
CA ALA A 258 -7.22 -11.38 20.73
C ALA A 258 -6.50 -11.06 19.41
N PRO A 259 -6.38 -12.05 18.50
CA PRO A 259 -5.83 -11.83 17.16
C PRO A 259 -6.53 -10.69 16.40
N LEU A 260 -5.81 -10.11 15.45
CA LEU A 260 -6.35 -9.13 14.51
C LEU A 260 -6.62 -9.81 13.17
N THR A 261 -7.84 -9.73 12.68
CA THR A 261 -8.24 -10.26 11.37
C THR A 261 -7.67 -9.39 10.24
N VAL A 262 -7.30 -10.02 9.12
CA VAL A 262 -6.89 -9.38 7.86
C VAL A 262 -7.99 -9.62 6.83
N PRO A 263 -9.00 -8.73 6.72
CA PRO A 263 -10.23 -9.03 5.98
C PRO A 263 -10.02 -9.26 4.47
N GLY A 264 -8.97 -8.68 3.90
CA GLY A 264 -8.67 -8.84 2.47
C GLY A 264 -8.06 -10.19 2.11
N TYR A 265 -7.52 -10.97 3.06
CA TYR A 265 -6.73 -12.15 2.71
C TYR A 265 -7.57 -13.25 2.01
N PRO A 266 -7.04 -13.90 0.95
CA PRO A 266 -5.80 -13.61 0.24
C PRO A 266 -6.02 -12.56 -0.85
N TYR A 267 -5.17 -11.53 -0.88
CA TYR A 267 -5.26 -10.44 -1.87
C TYR A 267 -3.88 -10.01 -2.35
N ALA A 268 -3.79 -9.66 -3.63
CA ALA A 268 -2.63 -9.05 -4.23
C ALA A 268 -2.98 -7.71 -4.86
N VAL A 269 -2.20 -6.67 -4.57
CA VAL A 269 -2.45 -5.32 -5.09
C VAL A 269 -1.20 -4.77 -5.75
N ASP A 270 -1.37 -4.26 -6.95
CA ASP A 270 -0.33 -3.60 -7.74
C ASP A 270 -0.68 -2.12 -7.94
N TYR A 271 0.30 -1.24 -7.79
CA TYR A 271 0.21 0.15 -8.24
C TYR A 271 1.43 0.50 -9.09
N GLU A 272 1.18 1.13 -10.23
CA GLU A 272 2.22 1.62 -11.13
C GLU A 272 1.97 3.09 -11.45
N MET A 273 3.02 3.91 -11.39
CA MET A 273 3.00 5.26 -11.92
C MET A 273 4.18 5.43 -12.88
N THR A 274 3.88 5.74 -14.14
CA THR A 274 4.88 6.07 -15.15
C THR A 274 4.80 7.55 -15.45
N LEU A 275 5.92 8.26 -15.28
CA LEU A 275 6.07 9.66 -15.62
C LEU A 275 6.94 9.79 -16.88
N ARG A 276 6.36 10.28 -17.97
CA ARG A 276 7.08 10.65 -19.20
C ARG A 276 7.34 12.15 -19.19
N LEU A 277 8.62 12.51 -19.20
CA LEU A 277 9.10 13.89 -19.19
C LEU A 277 9.35 14.39 -20.63
N PRO A 278 9.45 15.72 -20.83
CA PRO A 278 9.77 16.32 -22.13
C PRO A 278 11.11 15.84 -22.70
N GLU A 279 11.29 15.98 -24.01
CA GLU A 279 12.54 15.60 -24.69
C GLU A 279 13.77 16.39 -24.23
N SER A 280 13.56 17.55 -23.60
CA SER A 280 14.60 18.36 -22.99
C SER A 280 15.28 17.67 -21.80
N PHE A 281 14.81 16.52 -21.32
CA PHE A 281 15.45 15.79 -20.23
C PHE A 281 16.40 14.70 -20.74
N ALA A 282 17.52 14.52 -20.03
CA ALA A 282 18.48 13.43 -20.22
C ALA A 282 18.96 12.96 -18.83
N MET A 283 18.10 12.22 -18.14
CA MET A 283 18.38 11.70 -16.81
C MET A 283 19.38 10.55 -16.85
N ARG A 284 20.15 10.40 -15.78
CA ARG A 284 20.95 9.19 -15.55
C ARG A 284 20.02 8.03 -15.18
N GLU A 285 20.19 6.91 -15.87
CA GLU A 285 19.45 5.68 -15.55
C GLU A 285 19.90 5.13 -14.20
N ASP A 286 18.93 4.74 -13.38
CA ASP A 286 19.15 4.25 -12.02
C ASP A 286 17.93 3.44 -11.56
N SER A 287 18.09 2.64 -10.52
CA SER A 287 16.95 1.98 -9.89
C SER A 287 17.18 1.76 -8.40
N GLU A 288 16.14 2.02 -7.60
CA GLU A 288 16.11 1.66 -6.20
C GLU A 288 14.93 0.73 -5.90
N SER A 289 15.11 -0.17 -4.94
CA SER A 289 14.05 -1.05 -4.45
C SER A 289 14.09 -1.12 -2.93
N ARG A 290 12.92 -1.12 -2.31
CA ARG A 290 12.74 -1.27 -0.87
C ARG A 290 11.63 -2.28 -0.60
N THR A 291 11.85 -3.16 0.36
CA THR A 291 10.89 -4.18 0.74
C THR A 291 10.62 -4.10 2.24
N VAL A 292 9.34 -4.20 2.59
CA VAL A 292 8.86 -4.34 3.96
C VAL A 292 8.17 -5.70 4.05
N ALA A 293 8.81 -6.63 4.76
CA ALA A 293 8.30 -7.98 4.96
C ALA A 293 7.79 -8.16 6.39
N ASP A 294 6.65 -8.83 6.50
CA ASP A 294 6.05 -9.39 7.71
C ASP A 294 5.42 -10.76 7.34
N PRO A 295 5.35 -11.74 8.26
CA PRO A 295 4.57 -12.96 8.03
C PRO A 295 3.13 -12.75 7.53
N ALA A 296 2.48 -11.62 7.84
CA ALA A 296 1.14 -11.30 7.37
C ALA A 296 1.08 -10.57 6.02
N PHE A 297 2.17 -9.92 5.57
CA PHE A 297 2.22 -9.25 4.27
C PHE A 297 3.64 -9.06 3.74
N ASN A 298 3.77 -8.95 2.42
CA ASN A 298 5.00 -8.49 1.79
C ASN A 298 4.71 -7.29 0.87
N GLY A 299 5.34 -6.16 1.17
CA GLY A 299 5.25 -4.92 0.41
C GLY A 299 6.58 -4.59 -0.26
N THR A 300 6.57 -4.32 -1.57
CA THR A 300 7.76 -3.89 -2.32
C THR A 300 7.48 -2.57 -3.04
N ARG A 301 8.42 -1.62 -2.95
CA ARG A 301 8.46 -0.37 -3.71
C ARG A 301 9.71 -0.35 -4.57
N LYS A 302 9.56 -0.16 -5.86
CA LYS A 302 10.66 -0.01 -6.81
C LYS A 302 10.50 1.29 -7.59
N ILE A 303 11.59 2.03 -7.74
CA ILE A 303 11.69 3.16 -8.65
C ILE A 303 12.73 2.84 -9.70
N THR A 304 12.40 3.07 -10.96
CA THR A 304 13.32 2.97 -12.08
C THR A 304 13.36 4.31 -12.80
N LEU A 305 14.53 4.92 -12.89
CA LEU A 305 14.79 6.12 -13.67
C LEU A 305 15.23 5.70 -15.07
N GLY A 306 14.53 6.20 -16.08
CA GLY A 306 14.95 6.11 -17.47
C GLY A 306 15.45 7.45 -17.96
N LYS A 307 16.02 7.50 -19.18
CA LYS A 307 16.59 8.75 -19.74
C LYS A 307 15.61 9.93 -19.82
N ARG A 308 14.30 9.67 -19.94
CA ARG A 308 13.25 10.68 -20.15
C ARG A 308 12.04 10.50 -19.23
N GLY A 309 12.26 9.99 -18.02
CA GLY A 309 11.17 9.74 -17.11
C GLY A 309 11.50 8.75 -16.02
N LEU A 310 10.47 8.39 -15.26
CA LEU A 310 10.59 7.41 -14.18
C LEU A 310 9.38 6.50 -14.11
N LYS A 311 9.57 5.35 -13.49
CA LYS A 311 8.55 4.37 -13.20
C LYS A 311 8.59 4.04 -11.71
N LEU A 312 7.47 4.22 -11.02
CA LEU A 312 7.24 3.77 -9.65
C LEU A 312 6.36 2.52 -9.69
N GLU A 313 6.80 1.45 -9.06
CA GLU A 313 6.07 0.20 -8.92
C GLU A 313 5.92 -0.11 -7.42
N LEU A 314 4.69 -0.37 -6.99
CA LEU A 314 4.35 -0.82 -5.66
C LEU A 314 3.61 -2.15 -5.78
N GLN A 315 3.96 -3.11 -4.93
CA GLN A 315 3.30 -4.41 -4.84
C GLN A 315 3.03 -4.73 -3.37
N LEU A 316 1.82 -5.15 -3.05
CA LEU A 316 1.43 -5.62 -1.73
C LEU A 316 0.75 -6.98 -1.85
N ASN A 317 1.25 -7.99 -1.14
CA ASN A 317 0.62 -9.30 -1.03
C ASN A 317 0.25 -9.57 0.41
N LEU A 318 -1.01 -9.95 0.66
CA LEU A 318 -1.47 -10.42 1.97
C LEU A 318 -1.18 -11.92 2.09
N LEU A 319 -0.49 -12.30 3.16
CA LEU A 319 0.10 -13.64 3.34
C LEU A 319 -0.54 -14.43 4.48
N ALA A 320 -1.29 -13.77 5.37
CA ALA A 320 -2.04 -14.42 6.44
C ALA A 320 -3.41 -13.76 6.62
N ASP A 321 -4.38 -14.54 7.11
CA ASP A 321 -5.74 -14.06 7.42
C ASP A 321 -5.87 -13.41 8.81
N ARG A 322 -4.82 -13.51 9.64
CA ARG A 322 -4.78 -12.98 10.99
C ARG A 322 -3.37 -12.67 11.46
N ILE A 323 -3.30 -11.80 12.46
CA ILE A 323 -2.09 -11.45 13.19
C ILE A 323 -2.30 -11.80 14.65
N GLU A 324 -1.42 -12.63 15.20
CA GLU A 324 -1.47 -13.02 16.61
C GLU A 324 -1.38 -11.81 17.54
N ALA A 325 -2.10 -11.86 18.66
CA ALA A 325 -2.27 -10.71 19.55
C ALA A 325 -0.91 -10.14 20.04
N ALA A 326 0.04 -11.03 20.35
CA ALA A 326 1.40 -10.68 20.77
C ALA A 326 2.24 -9.97 19.69
N ARG A 327 1.91 -10.15 18.41
CA ARG A 327 2.67 -9.57 17.27
C ARG A 327 2.11 -8.24 16.78
N THR A 328 0.97 -7.80 17.31
CA THR A 328 0.25 -6.60 16.84
C THR A 328 1.09 -5.31 16.88
N VAL A 329 1.95 -5.14 17.90
CA VAL A 329 2.86 -3.98 18.01
C VAL A 329 3.96 -4.00 16.96
N GLU A 330 4.54 -5.17 16.68
CA GLU A 330 5.54 -5.33 15.61
C GLU A 330 4.89 -5.11 14.23
N PHE A 331 3.75 -5.76 14.00
CA PHE A 331 2.97 -5.62 12.78
C PHE A 331 2.61 -4.15 12.51
N SER A 332 2.17 -3.41 13.54
CA SER A 332 1.84 -1.97 13.40
C SER A 332 3.04 -1.14 12.95
N ARG A 333 4.25 -1.42 13.49
CA ARG A 333 5.48 -0.73 13.05
C ARG A 333 5.83 -1.08 11.60
N LYS A 334 5.69 -2.34 11.20
CA LYS A 334 5.90 -2.77 9.81
C LYS A 334 4.88 -2.13 8.86
N LEU A 335 3.61 -2.09 9.26
CA LEU A 335 2.54 -1.45 8.50
C LEU A 335 2.79 0.06 8.34
N GLN A 336 3.18 0.76 9.40
CA GLN A 336 3.58 2.18 9.32
C GLN A 336 4.76 2.38 8.36
N ALA A 337 5.77 1.51 8.39
CA ALA A 337 6.90 1.58 7.46
C ALA A 337 6.45 1.36 6.00
N TRP A 338 5.48 0.47 5.76
CA TRP A 338 4.85 0.27 4.44
C TRP A 338 3.99 1.46 4.02
N ASP A 339 3.21 2.05 4.93
CA ASP A 339 2.39 3.23 4.68
C ASP A 339 3.24 4.43 4.22
N MET A 340 4.46 4.56 4.74
CA MET A 340 5.43 5.55 4.28
C MET A 340 5.96 5.27 2.85
N GLN A 341 5.81 4.06 2.32
CA GLN A 341 6.21 3.74 0.94
C GLN A 341 5.08 4.00 -0.08
N ARG A 342 3.81 3.80 0.30
CA ARG A 342 2.67 3.86 -0.64
C ARG A 342 2.23 5.26 -1.04
N ALA A 343 2.62 6.28 -0.28
CA ALA A 343 2.37 7.68 -0.58
C ALA A 343 3.63 8.50 -0.29
N GLY A 344 3.92 9.47 -1.14
CA GLY A 344 5.11 10.31 -1.00
C GLY A 344 5.34 11.17 -2.24
N THR A 345 6.57 11.64 -2.38
CA THR A 345 6.93 12.60 -3.43
C THR A 345 8.13 12.10 -4.20
N LEU A 346 8.06 12.15 -5.53
CA LEU A 346 9.16 11.88 -6.44
C LEU A 346 9.80 13.19 -6.88
N ARG A 347 11.11 13.18 -7.12
CA ARG A 347 11.88 14.38 -7.48
C ARG A 347 12.46 14.23 -8.88
N VAL A 348 12.37 15.31 -9.66
CA VAL A 348 13.00 15.48 -10.97
C VAL A 348 13.92 16.69 -10.87
N PHE A 349 15.23 16.50 -11.04
CA PHE A 349 16.19 17.59 -10.84
C PHE A 349 16.28 18.47 -12.08
N LYS A 350 16.44 19.79 -11.86
CA LYS A 350 16.65 20.75 -12.97
C LYS A 350 17.95 20.50 -13.71
N ALA A 351 18.93 19.92 -13.04
CA ALA A 351 20.23 19.54 -13.60
C ALA A 351 20.12 18.42 -14.67
N ASP A 352 19.01 17.66 -14.68
CA ASP A 352 18.79 16.60 -15.67
C ASP A 352 18.23 17.13 -17.01
N MET A 353 18.00 18.44 -17.13
CA MET A 353 17.60 19.08 -18.39
C MET A 353 18.82 19.42 -19.26
N GLN A 354 18.73 19.04 -20.54
CA GLN A 354 19.68 19.40 -21.58
C GLN A 354 19.71 20.92 -21.77
N GLY A 355 20.91 21.50 -21.86
CA GLY A 355 21.08 22.94 -22.10
C GLY A 355 20.81 23.85 -20.90
N THR A 356 20.30 23.33 -19.78
CA THR A 356 20.44 23.99 -18.49
C THR A 356 21.94 23.96 -18.19
N PRO A 357 22.62 25.12 -18.02
CA PRO A 357 23.89 25.08 -17.34
C PRO A 357 23.58 24.41 -16.02
N VAL A 358 24.14 23.22 -15.79
CA VAL A 358 24.36 22.79 -14.42
C VAL A 358 25.24 23.90 -13.88
N ALA A 359 24.64 24.96 -13.34
CA ALA A 359 25.30 25.70 -12.31
C ALA A 359 25.52 24.59 -11.28
N PRO A 360 26.76 24.09 -11.08
CA PRO A 360 26.99 23.37 -9.85
C PRO A 360 26.43 24.34 -8.81
N PRO A 361 25.52 23.97 -7.91
CA PRO A 361 25.29 24.82 -6.76
C PRO A 361 26.69 24.95 -6.19
N ASN A 362 27.37 26.09 -6.38
CA ASN A 362 28.82 26.13 -6.27
C ASN A 362 29.12 25.59 -4.88
N GLU A 363 29.53 24.32 -4.81
CA GLU A 363 29.33 23.54 -3.60
C GLU A 363 30.29 24.11 -2.59
N GLU A 364 31.45 24.49 -3.12
CA GLU A 364 32.42 25.42 -2.59
C GLU A 364 31.83 26.76 -2.11
N ALA A 365 30.97 27.47 -2.85
CA ALA A 365 30.34 28.71 -2.37
C ALA A 365 29.35 28.48 -1.22
N ARG A 366 28.56 27.40 -1.25
CA ARG A 366 27.68 27.01 -0.14
C ARG A 366 28.49 26.59 1.09
N GLN A 367 29.53 25.80 0.90
CA GLN A 367 30.47 25.37 1.93
C GLN A 367 31.24 26.57 2.51
N ARG A 368 31.67 27.53 1.68
CA ARG A 368 32.28 28.80 2.12
C ARG A 368 31.29 29.66 2.93
N ALA A 369 30.03 29.77 2.50
CA ALA A 369 29.00 30.49 3.26
C ALA A 369 28.63 29.79 4.59
N ALA A 370 28.60 28.46 4.61
CA ALA A 370 28.43 27.67 5.83
C ALA A 370 29.61 27.84 6.78
N LEU A 371 30.85 27.88 6.24
CA LEU A 371 32.07 28.08 7.02
C LEU A 371 32.04 29.42 7.78
N VAL A 372 31.60 30.51 7.14
CA VAL A 372 31.43 31.82 7.81
C VAL A 372 30.49 31.74 9.01
N LYS A 373 29.35 31.05 8.87
CA LYS A 373 28.37 30.88 9.97
C LYS A 373 28.92 30.00 11.09
N LEU A 374 29.66 28.94 10.73
CA LEU A 374 30.28 28.04 11.70
C LEU A 374 31.44 28.72 12.45
N ASP A 375 32.20 29.59 11.80
CA ASP A 375 33.22 30.42 12.45
C ASP A 375 32.61 31.37 13.48
N GLN A 376 31.49 32.01 13.15
CA GLN A 376 30.73 32.83 14.11
C GLN A 376 30.21 31.99 15.27
N ALA A 377 29.60 30.82 14.99
CA ALA A 377 29.08 29.93 16.03
C ALA A 377 30.15 29.43 17.01
N VAL A 378 31.36 29.14 16.52
CA VAL A 378 32.49 28.76 17.38
C VAL A 378 32.95 29.94 18.24
N GLN A 379 33.09 31.13 17.66
CA GLN A 379 33.50 32.33 18.41
C GLN A 379 32.46 32.74 19.47
N ASP A 380 31.17 32.66 19.15
CA ASP A 380 30.10 32.99 20.08
C ASP A 380 30.01 31.99 21.23
N ALA A 381 30.22 30.70 20.95
CA ALA A 381 30.31 29.67 21.99
C ALA A 381 31.49 29.95 22.95
N GLU A 382 32.66 30.25 22.41
CA GLU A 382 33.88 30.57 23.18
C GLU A 382 33.68 31.83 24.06
N ARG A 383 33.12 32.91 23.50
CA ARG A 383 32.83 34.14 24.26
C ARG A 383 31.80 33.93 25.36
N SER A 384 30.87 33.01 25.17
CA SER A 384 29.81 32.71 26.13
C SER A 384 30.19 31.62 27.15
N GLY A 385 31.43 31.12 27.14
CA GLY A 385 31.87 30.02 28.01
C GLY A 385 31.20 28.68 27.72
N ARG A 386 30.61 28.50 26.52
CA ARG A 386 29.98 27.22 26.09
C ARG A 386 30.98 26.38 25.29
N GLU A 387 30.89 25.07 25.43
CA GLU A 387 31.74 24.12 24.70
C GLU A 387 31.39 24.06 23.19
N PRO A 388 32.31 24.40 22.27
CA PRO A 388 32.03 24.45 20.84
C PRO A 388 32.12 23.08 20.12
N GLY A 389 32.12 21.95 20.84
CA GLY A 389 32.44 20.63 20.29
C GLY A 389 31.66 20.24 19.01
N ARG A 390 30.34 20.45 19.00
CA ARG A 390 29.49 20.16 17.83
C ARG A 390 29.73 21.14 16.68
N ALA A 391 29.91 22.43 16.97
CA ALA A 391 30.18 23.46 15.95
C ALA A 391 31.56 23.24 15.30
N LEU A 392 32.57 22.85 16.08
CA LEU A 392 33.89 22.45 15.58
C LEU A 392 33.81 21.22 14.69
N CYS A 393 33.00 20.22 15.05
CA CYS A 393 32.79 19.04 14.24
C CYS A 393 32.16 19.35 12.87
N GLU A 394 31.07 20.12 12.83
CA GLU A 394 30.44 20.54 11.57
C GLU A 394 31.40 21.40 10.72
N ARG A 395 32.18 22.27 11.37
CA ARG A 395 33.22 23.06 10.69
C ARG A 395 34.32 22.19 10.09
N ALA A 396 34.75 21.16 10.81
CA ALA A 396 35.76 20.22 10.33
C ALA A 396 35.31 19.47 9.07
N ARG A 397 34.05 19.02 9.01
CA ARG A 397 33.47 18.36 7.82
C ARG A 397 33.46 19.28 6.61
N VAL A 398 32.99 20.53 6.78
CA VAL A 398 32.97 21.54 5.72
C VAL A 398 34.38 21.84 5.22
N ARG A 399 35.36 22.00 6.13
CA ARG A 399 36.77 22.20 5.77
C ARG A 399 37.37 21.01 5.02
N ALA A 400 37.01 19.78 5.40
CA ALA A 400 37.45 18.57 4.71
C ALA A 400 36.95 18.54 3.26
N HIS A 401 35.68 18.89 3.02
CA HIS A 401 35.13 18.99 1.66
C HIS A 401 35.73 20.12 0.82
N LEU A 402 36.19 21.21 1.46
CA LEU A 402 36.91 22.32 0.82
C LEU A 402 38.42 22.02 0.57
N GLY A 403 38.89 20.80 0.86
CA GLY A 403 40.30 20.42 0.70
C GLY A 403 41.24 20.97 1.78
N GLN A 404 40.71 21.59 2.84
CA GLN A 404 41.48 22.16 3.96
C GLN A 404 41.79 21.08 5.01
N ALA A 405 42.52 20.05 4.61
CA ALA A 405 42.71 18.83 5.40
C ALA A 405 43.32 19.09 6.80
N GLN A 406 44.31 19.97 6.91
CA GLN A 406 44.99 20.24 8.18
C GLN A 406 44.08 20.96 9.18
N ASP A 407 43.30 21.94 8.72
CA ASP A 407 42.38 22.70 9.56
C ASP A 407 41.16 21.87 9.98
N ALA A 408 40.70 20.99 9.08
CA ALA A 408 39.66 20.01 9.39
C ALA A 408 40.09 19.06 10.52
N ILE A 409 41.28 18.47 10.40
CA ILE A 409 41.82 17.57 11.44
C ILE A 409 42.03 18.31 12.76
N LYS A 410 42.51 19.56 12.71
CA LYS A 410 42.72 20.40 13.89
C LYS A 410 41.41 20.66 14.63
N ASP A 411 40.35 21.02 13.91
CA ASP A 411 39.03 21.26 14.50
C ASP A 411 38.41 20.00 15.10
N ALA A 412 38.45 18.88 14.38
CA ALA A 412 37.93 17.62 14.87
C ALA A 412 38.71 17.09 16.08
N THR A 413 40.04 17.26 16.09
CA THR A 413 40.89 16.91 17.23
C THR A 413 40.59 17.79 18.44
N ARG A 414 40.37 19.09 18.22
CA ARG A 414 39.96 20.02 19.28
C ARG A 414 38.59 19.64 19.83
N ALA A 415 37.62 19.33 18.98
CA ALA A 415 36.28 18.90 19.38
C ALA A 415 36.35 17.68 20.31
N VAL A 416 37.13 16.66 19.95
CA VAL A 416 37.34 15.48 20.80
C VAL A 416 38.03 15.84 22.11
N LYS A 417 39.07 16.70 22.12
CA LYS A 417 39.75 17.09 23.37
C LYS A 417 38.84 17.80 24.38
N LEU A 418 37.83 18.53 23.91
CA LEU A 418 36.87 19.21 24.79
C LEU A 418 35.94 18.22 25.49
N GLN A 419 35.66 17.08 24.86
CA GLN A 419 34.82 16.02 25.41
C GLN A 419 35.35 14.65 24.94
N ASP A 420 36.44 14.18 25.57
CA ASP A 420 37.27 13.03 25.13
C ASP A 420 36.53 11.67 25.16
N GLN A 421 35.25 11.69 25.52
CA GLN A 421 34.39 10.52 25.61
C GLN A 421 33.01 10.70 24.94
N ALA A 422 32.79 11.77 24.17
CA ALA A 422 31.58 11.93 23.37
C ALA A 422 31.69 11.10 22.08
N ASP A 423 30.97 9.98 22.01
CA ASP A 423 31.00 9.05 20.87
C ASP A 423 30.70 9.73 19.52
N GLY A 424 29.81 10.73 19.51
CA GLY A 424 29.52 11.54 18.31
C GLY A 424 30.70 12.39 17.83
N LEU A 425 31.59 12.84 18.73
CA LEU A 425 32.78 13.62 18.36
C LEU A 425 33.92 12.71 17.88
N LEU A 426 34.03 11.50 18.44
CA LEU A 426 34.94 10.48 17.94
C LEU A 426 34.55 10.01 16.53
N ALA A 427 33.26 9.76 16.30
CA ALA A 427 32.74 9.44 14.96
C ALA A 427 32.99 10.58 13.96
N CYS A 428 32.80 11.83 14.39
CA CYS A 428 33.08 12.99 13.57
C CYS A 428 34.55 13.09 13.16
N ARG A 429 35.49 12.88 14.09
CA ARG A 429 36.93 12.91 13.78
C ARG A 429 37.33 11.74 12.86
N ALA A 430 36.74 10.57 13.06
CA ALA A 430 36.94 9.42 12.19
C ALA A 430 36.48 9.69 10.75
N GLU A 431 35.34 10.35 10.56
CA GLU A 431 34.84 10.76 9.25
C GLU A 431 35.75 11.81 8.58
N VAL A 432 36.23 12.80 9.33
CA VAL A 432 37.20 13.79 8.83
C VAL A 432 38.51 13.12 8.41
N TYR A 433 38.97 12.11 9.15
CA TYR A 433 40.13 11.31 8.75
C TYR A 433 39.89 10.54 7.45
N LEU A 434 38.70 9.97 7.23
CA LEU A 434 38.35 9.33 5.96
C LEU A 434 38.36 10.34 4.79
N LEU A 435 37.72 11.49 4.97
CA LEU A 435 37.64 12.55 3.94
C LEU A 435 39.01 13.13 3.58
N THR A 436 40.00 13.01 4.47
CA THR A 436 41.37 13.52 4.28
C THR A 436 42.40 12.43 3.99
N GLY A 437 41.97 11.17 3.77
CA GLY A 437 42.85 10.06 3.38
C GLY A 437 43.62 9.38 4.51
N ARG A 438 43.29 9.67 5.78
CA ARG A 438 43.92 9.10 6.99
C ARG A 438 43.18 7.85 7.50
N VAL A 439 43.21 6.81 6.68
CA VAL A 439 42.41 5.59 6.90
C VAL A 439 42.80 4.85 8.18
N ALA A 440 44.08 4.85 8.56
CA ALA A 440 44.55 4.18 9.77
C ALA A 440 44.03 4.86 11.05
N GLU A 441 44.06 6.20 11.07
CA GLU A 441 43.56 7.01 12.18
C GLU A 441 42.03 6.95 12.28
N ALA A 442 41.32 6.95 11.14
CA ALA A 442 39.87 6.74 11.09
C ALA A 442 39.47 5.39 11.69
N LYS A 443 40.17 4.31 11.31
CA LYS A 443 39.95 2.97 11.84
C LYS A 443 40.12 2.93 13.36
N ALA A 444 41.12 3.62 13.91
CA ALA A 444 41.36 3.66 15.34
C ALA A 444 40.21 4.34 16.11
N ASP A 445 39.70 5.46 15.60
CA ASP A 445 38.57 6.16 16.23
C ASP A 445 37.25 5.39 16.11
N PHE A 446 36.94 4.83 14.94
CA PHE A 446 35.75 3.97 14.78
C PHE A 446 35.81 2.73 15.67
N THR A 447 36.99 2.10 15.81
CA THR A 447 37.16 0.95 16.72
C THR A 447 36.84 1.32 18.17
N ARG A 448 37.22 2.54 18.61
CA ARG A 448 36.89 3.04 19.96
C ARG A 448 35.40 3.30 20.14
N VAL A 449 34.70 3.79 19.12
CA VAL A 449 33.23 3.97 19.16
C VAL A 449 32.50 2.62 19.18
N ILE A 450 32.93 1.66 18.34
CA ILE A 450 32.35 0.30 18.26
C ILE A 450 32.49 -0.44 19.61
N ALA A 451 33.65 -0.34 20.26
CA ALA A 451 33.89 -0.96 21.56
C ALA A 451 32.95 -0.48 22.68
N ARG A 452 32.18 0.61 22.46
CA ARG A 452 31.24 1.21 23.41
C ARG A 452 29.76 0.90 23.15
N GLY A 453 29.45 0.01 22.21
CA GLY A 453 28.11 -0.61 22.08
C GLY A 453 27.11 0.08 21.14
N GLN A 454 27.54 1.04 20.32
CA GLN A 454 26.70 1.68 19.29
C GLN A 454 26.82 0.87 17.98
N GLY A 455 26.01 -0.18 17.78
CA GLY A 455 26.08 -1.06 16.60
C GLY A 455 25.15 -0.72 15.44
N GLU A 456 24.51 0.46 15.39
CA GLU A 456 23.52 0.77 14.36
C GLU A 456 24.14 1.32 13.06
N PRO A 457 23.92 0.72 11.87
CA PRO A 457 24.43 1.19 10.58
C PRO A 457 24.16 2.68 10.26
N ALA A 458 23.06 3.24 10.80
CA ALA A 458 22.56 4.57 10.48
C ALA A 458 23.36 5.72 11.13
N THR A 459 24.15 5.46 12.18
CA THR A 459 25.02 6.48 12.79
C THR A 459 26.33 6.69 12.02
N TRP A 460 26.68 5.79 11.09
CA TRP A 460 28.01 5.76 10.49
C TRP A 460 28.11 6.45 9.12
N PHE A 461 26.99 6.63 8.42
CA PHE A 461 26.97 7.26 7.10
C PHE A 461 25.71 8.12 6.89
N PRO A 462 25.61 9.30 7.53
CA PRO A 462 24.60 10.27 7.15
C PRO A 462 25.04 10.93 5.83
N GLY A 463 24.66 10.34 4.68
CA GLY A 463 24.65 11.04 3.39
C GLY A 463 25.79 10.79 2.41
N ALA A 464 26.68 9.83 2.63
CA ALA A 464 27.66 9.43 1.61
C ALA A 464 27.14 8.22 0.80
N ALA A 465 26.48 8.48 -0.32
CA ALA A 465 26.40 7.51 -1.40
C ALA A 465 27.82 7.38 -1.98
N TRP A 466 28.60 6.40 -1.54
CA TRP A 466 29.86 6.09 -2.21
C TRP A 466 29.54 5.38 -3.54
N PRO A 467 30.24 5.72 -4.63
CA PRO A 467 30.24 4.89 -5.82
C PRO A 467 30.78 3.52 -5.40
N THR A 468 30.04 2.47 -5.74
CA THR A 468 30.49 1.09 -5.62
C THR A 468 31.86 0.96 -6.28
N CYS A 469 32.92 0.77 -5.51
CA CYS A 469 34.16 0.21 -6.04
C CYS A 469 33.89 -1.24 -6.42
N THR A 470 34.31 -1.60 -7.63
CA THR A 470 34.27 -2.93 -8.25
C THR A 470 34.79 -4.05 -7.38
#